data_AF-A0A8T2SGX9-F1
#
_entry.id   AF-A0A8T2SGX9-F1
#
_cell.length_a   1.000
_cell.length_b   1.000
_cell.length_c   1.000
_cell.angle_alpha   90.00
_cell.angle_beta   90.00
_cell.angle_gamma   90.00
#
_symmetry.space_group_name_H-M   'P 1'
#
loop_
_entity.id
_entity.type
_entity.pdbx_description
1 polymer ?
#
loop_
_entity_poly.entity_id
_entity_poly.type
_entity_poly.pdbx_seq_one_letter_code
_entity_poly.pdbx_strand_id
1 'polypeptide(L)'
;MGNSFFKEKKYVQAIECYSRSIALQPSAVSYANRAMAYIKIRRFKEAEADCTEAIGFDDRYVKAYSRRSTSRKELGDFLGAVSDAEFALRLEPENKELKEQYIHAKALCEKMMNVKPDEKKIPVPIEELRATSNINGSSDAKAHHMYKEESSLHPSPMPREQYPKHDEGAGKNGKVVFSAEAVAASIAAARAATQAKLTAPNNFYEFEAVWKGFTSNPLQQAELLKVIKPSTLPHMFKDNLSPKLLGEILRALELLFPENASHAVDILESLTLSKRFGITAMCLSSKEKKELQRLWEEVFSVSQFDEEKMHVLDRLRPKFLV
;
A
#
# COMPACT_ATOMS: atom_id res chain seq x y z
N MET A 1 21.52 -16.70 11.16
CA MET A 1 20.92 -17.64 10.21
C MET A 1 20.34 -16.96 8.96
N GLY A 2 19.48 -15.93 9.08
CA GLY A 2 18.87 -15.25 7.93
C GLY A 2 19.84 -14.75 6.85
N ASN A 3 20.93 -14.06 7.24
CA ASN A 3 21.95 -13.61 6.29
C ASN A 3 22.66 -14.76 5.55
N SER A 4 22.78 -15.94 6.16
CA SER A 4 23.37 -17.13 5.51
C SER A 4 22.47 -17.62 4.39
N PHE A 5 21.19 -17.84 4.71
CA PHE A 5 20.20 -18.24 3.70
C PHE A 5 20.07 -17.22 2.57
N PHE A 6 20.18 -15.93 2.88
CA PHE A 6 20.19 -14.89 1.86
C PHE A 6 21.38 -15.02 0.91
N LYS A 7 22.60 -15.27 1.44
CA LYS A 7 23.81 -15.50 0.62
C LYS A 7 23.70 -16.77 -0.23
N GLU A 8 23.05 -17.80 0.30
CA GLU A 8 22.72 -19.04 -0.42
C GLU A 8 21.56 -18.89 -1.43
N LYS A 9 21.02 -17.68 -1.63
CA LYS A 9 19.85 -17.38 -2.47
C LYS A 9 18.56 -18.11 -2.05
N LYS A 10 18.52 -18.65 -0.83
CA LYS A 10 17.37 -19.27 -0.19
C LYS A 10 16.49 -18.19 0.45
N TYR A 11 15.87 -17.37 -0.40
CA TYR A 11 15.20 -16.15 0.04
C TYR A 11 13.98 -16.40 0.92
N VAL A 12 13.21 -17.47 0.69
CA VAL A 12 12.04 -17.83 1.52
C VAL A 12 12.48 -18.20 2.94
N GLN A 13 13.50 -19.05 3.08
CA GLN A 13 14.07 -19.37 4.39
C GLN A 13 14.70 -18.15 5.07
N ALA A 14 15.31 -17.25 4.30
CA ALA A 14 15.81 -15.98 4.82
C ALA A 14 14.68 -15.11 5.38
N ILE A 15 13.54 -15.00 4.67
CA ILE A 15 12.35 -14.27 5.11
C ILE A 15 11.81 -14.85 6.42
N GLU A 16 11.70 -16.16 6.54
CA GLU A 16 11.25 -16.82 7.78
C GLU A 16 12.18 -16.49 8.94
N CYS A 17 13.49 -16.57 8.73
CA CYS A 17 14.48 -16.23 9.74
C CYS A 17 14.41 -14.76 10.16
N TYR A 18 14.29 -13.83 9.21
CA TYR A 18 14.14 -12.41 9.53
C TYR A 18 12.81 -12.13 10.22
N SER A 19 11.72 -12.83 9.86
CA SER A 19 10.42 -12.68 10.52
C SER A 19 10.47 -13.14 11.97
N ARG A 20 11.15 -14.26 12.26
CA ARG A 20 11.42 -14.66 13.65
C ARG A 20 12.30 -13.64 14.38
N SER A 21 13.32 -13.10 13.72
CA SER A 21 14.17 -12.05 14.30
C SER A 21 13.38 -10.79 14.64
N ILE A 22 12.44 -10.38 13.78
CA ILE A 22 11.56 -9.23 14.00
C ILE A 22 10.61 -9.49 15.18
N ALA A 23 10.05 -10.70 15.26
CA ALA A 23 9.16 -11.08 16.37
C ALA A 23 9.88 -11.07 17.74
N LEU A 24 11.19 -11.38 17.76
CA LEU A 24 12.00 -11.35 18.98
C LEU A 24 12.52 -9.94 19.30
N GLN A 25 13.08 -9.26 18.30
CA GLN A 25 13.64 -7.92 18.44
C GLN A 25 13.52 -7.15 17.11
N PRO A 26 12.48 -6.31 16.97
CA PRO A 26 12.32 -5.42 15.82
C PRO A 26 13.48 -4.44 15.71
N SER A 27 13.98 -4.22 14.50
CA SER A 27 15.00 -3.20 14.23
C SER A 27 14.97 -2.77 12.77
N ALA A 28 15.46 -1.57 12.47
CA ALA A 28 15.61 -1.07 11.10
C ALA A 28 16.36 -2.06 10.19
N VAL A 29 17.42 -2.67 10.73
CA VAL A 29 18.24 -3.66 10.02
C VAL A 29 17.45 -4.93 9.71
N SER A 30 16.71 -5.45 10.69
CA SER A 30 15.91 -6.68 10.51
C SER A 30 14.83 -6.50 9.44
N TYR A 31 14.10 -5.38 9.48
CA TYR A 31 13.09 -5.05 8.49
C TYR A 31 13.68 -4.84 7.10
N ALA A 32 14.74 -4.03 6.97
CA ALA A 32 15.36 -3.81 5.67
C ALA A 32 15.89 -5.12 5.07
N ASN A 33 16.50 -6.01 5.88
CA ASN A 33 17.02 -7.29 5.40
C ASN A 33 15.91 -8.21 4.88
N ARG A 34 14.74 -8.21 5.54
CA ARG A 34 13.57 -8.92 5.03
C ARG A 34 13.02 -8.28 3.76
N ALA A 35 12.97 -6.94 3.68
CA ALA A 35 12.59 -6.23 2.47
C ALA A 35 13.46 -6.61 1.26
N MET A 36 14.78 -6.73 1.45
CA MET A 36 15.68 -7.17 0.39
C MET A 36 15.39 -8.60 -0.05
N ALA A 37 15.08 -9.51 0.87
CA ALA A 37 14.67 -10.86 0.51
C ALA A 37 13.34 -10.87 -0.27
N TYR A 38 12.38 -10.01 0.09
CA TYR A 38 11.14 -9.82 -0.66
C TYR A 38 11.38 -9.28 -2.08
N ILE A 39 12.27 -8.30 -2.25
CA ILE A 39 12.68 -7.78 -3.57
C ILE A 39 13.21 -8.92 -4.45
N LYS A 40 14.05 -9.80 -3.90
CA LYS A 40 14.63 -10.93 -4.65
C LYS A 40 13.59 -11.95 -5.14
N ILE A 41 12.42 -12.02 -4.50
CA ILE A 41 11.29 -12.86 -4.93
C ILE A 41 10.13 -12.04 -5.52
N ARG A 42 10.38 -10.79 -5.92
CA ARG A 42 9.42 -9.87 -6.57
C ARG A 42 8.16 -9.55 -5.74
N ARG A 43 8.23 -9.66 -4.42
CA ARG A 43 7.18 -9.25 -3.48
C ARG A 43 7.36 -7.78 -3.08
N PHE A 44 7.12 -6.90 -4.05
CA PHE A 44 7.49 -5.49 -3.93
C PHE A 44 6.63 -4.70 -2.94
N LYS A 45 5.34 -5.06 -2.78
CA LYS A 45 4.46 -4.40 -1.78
C LYS A 45 4.92 -4.68 -0.36
N GLU A 46 5.28 -5.93 -0.07
CA GLU A 46 5.81 -6.34 1.23
C GLU A 46 7.19 -5.75 1.49
N ALA A 47 8.03 -5.63 0.45
CA ALA A 47 9.30 -4.94 0.55
C ALA A 47 9.13 -3.45 0.86
N GLU A 48 8.19 -2.75 0.22
CA GLU A 48 7.89 -1.34 0.51
C GLU A 48 7.41 -1.14 1.95
N ALA A 49 6.53 -2.02 2.44
CA ALA A 49 6.04 -1.99 3.82
C ALA A 49 7.19 -2.18 4.81
N ASP A 50 8.02 -3.22 4.63
CA ASP A 50 9.18 -3.46 5.50
C ASP A 50 10.20 -2.31 5.45
N CYS A 51 10.42 -1.69 4.30
CA CYS A 51 11.29 -0.52 4.22
C CYS A 51 10.70 0.69 4.97
N THR A 52 9.38 0.84 4.95
CA THR A 52 8.69 1.92 5.68
C THR A 52 8.78 1.72 7.19
N GLU A 53 8.59 0.49 7.66
CA GLU A 53 8.88 0.12 9.05
C GLU A 53 10.34 0.43 9.40
N ALA A 54 11.30 0.01 8.56
CA ALA A 54 12.71 0.26 8.81
C ALA A 54 13.05 1.77 8.96
N ILE A 55 12.42 2.62 8.15
CA ILE A 55 12.54 4.08 8.22
C ILE A 55 11.88 4.65 9.49
N GLY A 56 10.81 4.03 9.98
CA GLY A 56 10.21 4.38 11.26
C GLY A 56 11.12 4.11 12.46
N PHE A 57 12.02 3.13 12.37
CA PHE A 57 13.04 2.86 13.39
C PHE A 57 14.30 3.74 13.24
N ASP A 58 14.72 4.02 12.01
CA ASP A 58 15.87 4.87 11.70
C ASP A 58 15.59 5.65 10.41
N ASP A 59 15.26 6.94 10.59
CA ASP A 59 14.89 7.86 9.51
C ASP A 59 16.06 8.27 8.61
N ARG A 60 17.28 7.84 8.94
CA ARG A 60 18.50 8.04 8.14
C ARG A 60 19.05 6.73 7.60
N TYR A 61 18.29 5.64 7.66
CA TYR A 61 18.75 4.34 7.20
C TYR A 61 18.76 4.22 5.67
N VAL A 62 19.89 4.59 5.05
CA VAL A 62 20.09 4.67 3.60
C VAL A 62 19.62 3.42 2.84
N LYS A 63 19.90 2.22 3.37
CA LYS A 63 19.51 0.95 2.74
C LYS A 63 18.00 0.78 2.66
N ALA A 64 17.24 1.31 3.62
CA ALA A 64 15.78 1.24 3.59
C ALA A 64 15.21 2.14 2.49
N TYR A 65 15.70 3.37 2.35
CA TYR A 65 15.31 4.26 1.25
C TYR A 65 15.67 3.69 -0.13
N SER A 66 16.88 3.17 -0.31
CA SER A 66 17.29 2.53 -1.57
C SER A 66 16.41 1.33 -1.92
N ARG A 67 16.11 0.45 -0.95
CA ARG A 67 15.25 -0.72 -1.15
C ARG A 67 13.78 -0.32 -1.42
N ARG A 68 13.27 0.72 -0.74
CA ARG A 68 11.92 1.25 -0.97
C ARG A 68 11.79 1.89 -2.34
N SER A 69 12.77 2.68 -2.75
CA SER A 69 12.85 3.26 -4.10
C SER A 69 12.82 2.16 -5.18
N THR A 70 13.60 1.09 -5.00
CA THR A 70 13.57 -0.06 -5.93
C THR A 70 12.18 -0.69 -5.97
N SER A 71 11.56 -0.90 -4.82
CA SER A 71 10.23 -1.53 -4.72
C SER A 71 9.14 -0.68 -5.38
N ARG A 72 9.12 0.63 -5.09
CA ARG A 72 8.18 1.60 -5.68
C ARG A 72 8.31 1.72 -7.19
N LYS A 73 9.55 1.72 -7.70
CA LYS A 73 9.84 1.70 -9.13
C LYS A 73 9.21 0.47 -9.81
N GLU A 74 9.32 -0.71 -9.20
CA GLU A 74 8.72 -1.95 -9.73
C GLU A 74 7.18 -1.97 -9.57
N LEU A 75 6.63 -1.22 -8.61
CA LEU A 75 5.19 -1.02 -8.43
C LEU A 75 4.60 0.08 -9.34
N GLY A 76 5.45 0.81 -10.09
CA GLY A 76 5.04 1.92 -10.95
C GLY A 76 4.87 3.27 -10.24
N ASP A 77 5.19 3.36 -8.94
CA ASP A 77 5.28 4.62 -8.22
C ASP A 77 6.66 5.28 -8.49
N PHE A 78 6.80 5.84 -9.69
CA PHE A 78 8.06 6.47 -10.11
C PHE A 78 8.37 7.75 -9.33
N LEU A 79 7.35 8.52 -8.94
CA LEU A 79 7.54 9.73 -8.13
C LEU A 79 8.06 9.39 -6.73
N GLY A 80 7.45 8.41 -6.07
CA GLY A 80 7.93 7.92 -4.78
C GLY A 80 9.33 7.30 -4.87
N ALA A 81 9.63 6.59 -5.96
CA ALA A 81 10.96 6.03 -6.20
C ALA A 81 12.04 7.10 -6.36
N VAL A 82 11.75 8.20 -7.06
CA VAL A 82 12.66 9.35 -7.21
C VAL A 82 12.90 10.01 -5.86
N SER A 83 11.84 10.28 -5.09
CA SER A 83 11.93 10.93 -3.78
C SER A 83 12.81 10.14 -2.80
N ASP A 84 12.61 8.81 -2.74
CA ASP A 84 13.40 7.94 -1.87
C ASP A 84 14.87 7.84 -2.34
N ALA A 85 15.13 7.75 -3.65
CA ALA A 85 16.49 7.70 -4.19
C ALA A 85 17.24 9.03 -3.97
N GLU A 86 16.57 10.17 -4.14
CA GLU A 86 17.12 11.49 -3.87
C GLU A 86 17.45 11.68 -2.38
N PHE A 87 16.57 11.23 -1.48
CA PHE A 87 16.85 11.27 -0.05
C PHE A 87 18.04 10.39 0.33
N ALA A 88 18.10 9.16 -0.19
CA ALA A 88 19.24 8.27 0.02
C ALA A 88 20.55 8.88 -0.48
N LEU A 89 20.53 9.51 -1.67
CA LEU A 89 21.70 10.19 -2.24
C LEU A 89 22.10 11.44 -1.44
N ARG A 90 21.16 12.16 -0.83
CA ARG A 90 21.49 13.28 0.09
C ARG A 90 22.22 12.80 1.35
N LEU A 91 21.88 11.61 1.84
CA LEU A 91 22.56 11.00 2.99
C LEU A 91 23.96 10.48 2.64
N GLU A 92 24.13 9.93 1.42
CA GLU A 92 25.43 9.45 0.91
C GLU A 92 25.70 9.97 -0.52
N PRO A 93 26.18 11.22 -0.68
CA PRO A 93 26.33 11.86 -1.99
C PRO A 93 27.34 11.18 -2.93
N GLU A 94 28.37 10.54 -2.37
CA GLU A 94 29.43 9.86 -3.11
C GLU A 94 29.09 8.42 -3.50
N ASN A 95 27.89 7.93 -3.14
CA ASN A 95 27.47 6.58 -3.44
C ASN A 95 27.01 6.46 -4.91
N LYS A 96 27.85 5.82 -5.74
CA LYS A 96 27.59 5.62 -7.17
C LYS A 96 26.31 4.83 -7.44
N GLU A 97 26.01 3.82 -6.63
CA GLU A 97 24.81 2.98 -6.79
C GLU A 97 23.54 3.81 -6.58
N LEU A 98 23.52 4.69 -5.56
CA LEU A 98 22.39 5.59 -5.31
C LEU A 98 22.23 6.63 -6.41
N LYS A 99 23.35 7.13 -6.96
CA LYS A 99 23.33 8.08 -8.09
C LYS A 99 22.73 7.44 -9.33
N GLU A 100 23.16 6.22 -9.67
CA GLU A 100 22.59 5.44 -10.78
C GLU A 100 21.10 5.15 -10.55
N GLN A 101 20.74 4.74 -9.34
CA GLN A 101 19.35 4.49 -8.94
C GLN A 101 18.47 5.74 -9.11
N TYR A 102 18.94 6.90 -8.66
CA TYR A 102 18.24 8.18 -8.81
C TYR A 102 18.07 8.56 -10.28
N ILE A 103 19.14 8.50 -11.07
CA ILE A 103 19.09 8.80 -12.51
C ILE A 103 18.08 7.90 -13.21
N HIS A 104 18.11 6.59 -12.92
CA HIS A 104 17.20 5.63 -13.53
C HIS A 104 15.74 5.85 -13.11
N ALA A 105 15.48 6.10 -11.83
CA ALA A 105 14.14 6.42 -11.34
C ALA A 105 13.59 7.71 -11.97
N LYS A 106 14.45 8.74 -12.09
CA LYS A 106 14.09 10.03 -12.68
C LYS A 106 13.76 9.89 -14.17
N ALA A 107 14.58 9.18 -14.93
CA ALA A 107 14.35 8.92 -16.35
C ALA A 107 13.03 8.17 -16.60
N LEU A 108 12.69 7.18 -15.75
CA LEU A 108 11.41 6.49 -15.83
C LEU A 108 10.23 7.42 -15.51
N CYS A 109 10.37 8.28 -14.49
CA CYS A 109 9.35 9.25 -14.12
C CYS A 109 9.09 10.25 -15.26
N GLU A 110 10.16 10.82 -15.84
CA GLU A 110 10.07 11.75 -16.97
C GLU A 110 9.45 11.09 -18.21
N LYS A 111 9.84 9.84 -18.51
CA LYS A 111 9.25 9.07 -19.61
C LYS A 111 7.74 8.91 -19.41
N MET A 112 7.29 8.61 -18.19
CA MET A 112 5.86 8.48 -17.88
C MET A 112 5.11 9.81 -17.93
N MET A 113 5.76 10.93 -17.57
CA MET A 113 5.15 12.26 -17.65
C MET A 113 5.07 12.78 -19.10
N ASN A 114 5.99 12.38 -19.98
CA ASN A 114 6.01 12.77 -21.39
C ASN A 114 5.12 11.89 -22.29
N VAL A 115 4.55 10.79 -21.78
CA VAL A 115 3.52 10.03 -22.50
C VAL A 115 2.21 10.83 -22.44
N LYS A 116 1.87 11.51 -23.55
CA LYS A 116 0.55 12.12 -23.76
C LYS A 116 -0.55 11.07 -23.53
N PRO A 117 -1.71 11.44 -22.97
CA PRO A 117 -2.81 10.52 -22.74
C PRO A 117 -3.55 10.24 -24.05
N ASP A 118 -2.95 9.44 -24.94
CA ASP A 118 -3.66 8.88 -26.08
C ASP A 118 -3.27 7.42 -26.28
N GLU A 119 -4.28 6.60 -26.53
CA GLU A 119 -4.27 5.15 -26.72
C GLU A 119 -4.07 4.25 -25.48
N LYS A 120 -5.01 4.35 -24.53
CA LYS A 120 -5.57 3.11 -23.96
C LYS A 120 -6.81 2.74 -24.77
N LYS A 121 -6.63 1.95 -25.84
CA LYS A 121 -7.72 1.14 -26.37
C LYS A 121 -8.16 0.19 -25.27
N ILE A 122 -9.33 0.46 -24.71
CA ILE A 122 -10.05 -0.42 -23.80
C ILE A 122 -10.57 -1.59 -24.66
N PRO A 123 -10.13 -2.85 -24.46
CA PRO A 123 -10.90 -3.97 -24.97
C PRO A 123 -12.10 -4.13 -24.04
N VAL A 124 -13.28 -3.82 -24.57
CA VAL A 124 -14.58 -4.06 -23.95
C VAL A 124 -14.75 -5.59 -23.75
N PRO A 125 -15.33 -6.07 -22.63
CA PRO A 125 -15.56 -7.50 -22.42
C PRO A 125 -16.82 -7.95 -23.18
N ILE A 126 -16.75 -9.07 -23.91
CA ILE A 126 -17.93 -9.81 -24.38
C ILE A 126 -17.75 -11.28 -24.00
N GLU A 127 -18.73 -11.78 -23.24
CA GLU A 127 -18.95 -13.17 -22.89
C GLU A 127 -19.57 -13.99 -24.04
N GLU A 128 -19.28 -15.29 -23.99
CA GLU A 128 -20.06 -16.44 -24.48
C GLU A 128 -19.92 -17.02 -25.92
N LEU A 129 -19.47 -18.29 -25.91
CA LEU A 129 -20.06 -19.48 -26.58
C LEU A 129 -20.00 -19.60 -28.12
N ARG A 130 -19.05 -20.40 -28.63
CA ARG A 130 -19.28 -21.78 -29.14
C ARG A 130 -18.10 -22.34 -29.94
N ALA A 131 -17.99 -23.66 -29.87
CA ALA A 131 -17.02 -24.54 -30.50
C ALA A 131 -16.98 -24.49 -32.03
N THR A 132 -15.81 -24.76 -32.62
CA THR A 132 -15.55 -25.92 -33.52
C THR A 132 -14.07 -26.01 -33.93
N SER A 133 -13.43 -27.14 -33.55
CA SER A 133 -12.51 -28.00 -34.33
C SER A 133 -11.42 -27.46 -35.29
N ASN A 134 -10.18 -27.93 -35.06
CA ASN A 134 -9.13 -28.38 -36.02
C ASN A 134 -8.56 -27.34 -37.02
N ILE A 135 -7.28 -27.30 -37.46
CA ILE A 135 -6.20 -28.28 -37.67
C ILE A 135 -4.88 -27.53 -38.00
N ASN A 136 -3.74 -28.08 -37.55
CA ASN A 136 -2.39 -28.18 -38.17
C ASN A 136 -1.64 -27.03 -38.91
N GLY A 137 -0.32 -27.01 -38.65
CA GLY A 137 0.75 -26.64 -39.60
C GLY A 137 1.58 -25.42 -39.15
N SER A 138 2.71 -25.57 -38.46
CA SER A 138 4.05 -25.95 -38.93
C SER A 138 4.89 -24.85 -39.60
N SER A 139 6.11 -24.73 -39.05
CA SER A 139 7.41 -24.36 -39.63
C SER A 139 7.82 -22.90 -39.89
N ASP A 140 8.96 -22.58 -39.24
CA ASP A 140 10.16 -21.93 -39.79
C ASP A 140 10.12 -20.41 -40.06
N ALA A 141 11.13 -19.59 -39.75
CA ALA A 141 12.51 -19.79 -39.29
C ALA A 141 13.07 -18.49 -38.65
N LYS A 142 14.09 -18.67 -37.76
CA LYS A 142 15.45 -18.02 -37.70
C LYS A 142 15.58 -16.50 -38.02
N ALA A 143 16.45 -15.68 -37.43
CA ALA A 143 17.62 -15.75 -36.54
C ALA A 143 17.85 -14.28 -36.04
N HIS A 144 18.54 -13.98 -34.92
CA HIS A 144 20.00 -13.91 -34.78
C HIS A 144 20.31 -13.68 -33.28
N HIS A 145 21.15 -14.50 -32.63
CA HIS A 145 22.63 -14.43 -32.55
C HIS A 145 23.11 -13.14 -31.86
N MET A 146 23.61 -13.15 -30.61
CA MET A 146 25.01 -13.34 -30.16
C MET A 146 25.04 -12.87 -28.68
N TYR A 147 25.72 -13.42 -27.67
CA TYR A 147 26.77 -14.44 -27.47
C TYR A 147 26.50 -15.10 -26.10
N LYS A 148 26.44 -16.43 -26.02
CA LYS A 148 27.53 -17.38 -25.63
C LYS A 148 27.91 -17.31 -24.16
N GLU A 149 27.54 -18.30 -23.35
CA GLU A 149 28.18 -19.64 -23.15
C GLU A 149 29.16 -19.52 -21.97
N GLU A 150 29.33 -20.44 -21.04
CA GLU A 150 29.01 -21.87 -20.88
C GLU A 150 29.04 -22.10 -19.35
N SER A 151 28.32 -23.04 -18.74
CA SER A 151 28.53 -24.47 -18.95
C SER A 151 27.35 -25.25 -18.38
N SER A 152 26.85 -26.11 -19.25
CA SER A 152 25.80 -27.11 -19.12
C SER A 152 26.10 -28.22 -18.11
N LEU A 153 25.04 -28.75 -17.47
CA LEU A 153 24.71 -30.18 -17.53
C LEU A 153 23.25 -30.40 -17.11
N HIS A 154 22.56 -31.25 -17.87
CA HIS A 154 21.14 -31.58 -17.78
C HIS A 154 20.72 -32.27 -16.47
N PRO A 155 19.41 -32.27 -16.15
CA PRO A 155 18.84 -32.91 -14.97
C PRO A 155 18.43 -34.36 -15.23
N SER A 156 18.65 -35.24 -14.26
CA SER A 156 18.06 -36.59 -14.17
C SER A 156 18.22 -37.15 -12.74
N PRO A 157 17.40 -38.14 -12.33
CA PRO A 157 16.58 -38.03 -11.13
C PRO A 157 17.19 -38.65 -9.85
N MET A 158 16.60 -38.25 -8.72
CA MET A 158 16.90 -38.72 -7.36
C MET A 158 16.99 -40.24 -7.20
N PRO A 159 17.89 -40.73 -6.33
CA PRO A 159 17.67 -41.94 -5.56
C PRO A 159 17.25 -41.61 -4.11
N ARG A 160 16.22 -42.31 -3.64
CA ARG A 160 15.85 -42.47 -2.23
C ARG A 160 16.97 -43.22 -1.49
N GLU A 161 17.30 -42.76 -0.28
CA GLU A 161 17.69 -43.63 0.87
C GLU A 161 17.71 -42.78 2.16
N GLN A 162 16.74 -43.00 3.05
CA GLN A 162 16.87 -43.70 4.33
C GLN A 162 17.28 -42.77 5.51
N TYR A 163 16.27 -42.24 6.21
CA TYR A 163 16.41 -41.78 7.59
C TYR A 163 16.29 -43.00 8.54
N PRO A 164 17.09 -43.08 9.62
CA PRO A 164 16.84 -44.05 10.67
C PRO A 164 15.66 -43.60 11.55
N LYS A 165 14.77 -44.55 11.83
CA LYS A 165 13.67 -44.46 12.79
C LYS A 165 14.20 -44.54 14.22
N HIS A 166 13.53 -43.85 15.14
CA HIS A 166 13.18 -44.17 16.55
C HIS A 166 12.57 -42.85 17.10
N ASP A 167 11.40 -42.76 17.73
CA ASP A 167 10.54 -43.73 18.38
C ASP A 167 9.09 -43.20 18.41
N GLU A 168 8.13 -44.10 18.53
CA GLU A 168 6.69 -43.85 18.44
C GLU A 168 6.09 -43.23 19.72
N GLY A 169 5.12 -42.32 19.53
CA GLY A 169 4.34 -41.71 20.60
C GLY A 169 3.00 -41.13 20.10
N ALA A 170 2.11 -42.04 19.68
CA ALA A 170 0.65 -41.95 19.67
C ALA A 170 -0.07 -40.62 19.32
N GLY A 171 -0.63 -40.58 18.10
CA GLY A 171 -2.08 -40.42 17.89
C GLY A 171 -2.72 -39.03 18.01
N LYS A 172 -3.03 -38.41 16.87
CA LYS A 172 -4.40 -38.27 16.32
C LYS A 172 -4.40 -37.34 15.09
N ASN A 173 -4.86 -37.89 13.97
CA ASN A 173 -5.09 -37.18 12.72
C ASN A 173 -6.21 -36.14 12.89
N GLY A 174 -5.86 -34.85 12.83
CA GLY A 174 -6.79 -33.74 12.70
C GLY A 174 -6.56 -33.02 11.38
N LYS A 175 -7.43 -33.27 10.40
CA LYS A 175 -7.51 -32.52 9.14
C LYS A 175 -7.85 -31.06 9.51
N VAL A 176 -6.87 -30.15 9.54
CA VAL A 176 -7.13 -28.73 9.79
C VAL A 176 -7.73 -28.13 8.52
N VAL A 177 -9.02 -28.35 8.35
CA VAL A 177 -9.86 -27.54 7.47
C VAL A 177 -10.20 -26.31 8.32
N PHE A 178 -9.60 -25.16 8.01
CA PHE A 178 -10.04 -23.90 8.60
C PHE A 178 -11.47 -23.65 8.09
N SER A 179 -12.46 -23.74 8.99
CA SER A 179 -13.84 -23.41 8.62
C SER A 179 -13.94 -21.92 8.30
N ALA A 180 -14.88 -21.56 7.43
CA ALA A 180 -15.15 -20.17 7.11
C ALA A 180 -15.50 -19.36 8.38
N GLU A 181 -16.09 -19.98 9.40
CA GLU A 181 -16.32 -19.32 10.69
C GLU A 181 -15.02 -19.09 11.47
N ALA A 182 -14.04 -20.00 11.41
CA ALA A 182 -12.75 -19.81 12.10
C ALA A 182 -11.93 -18.67 11.45
N VAL A 183 -12.00 -18.53 10.12
CA VAL A 183 -11.40 -17.41 9.39
C VAL A 183 -12.16 -16.12 9.70
N ALA A 184 -13.50 -16.14 9.69
CA ALA A 184 -14.31 -14.98 10.05
C ALA A 184 -14.10 -14.55 11.51
N ALA A 185 -13.96 -15.49 12.44
CA ALA A 185 -13.66 -15.23 13.85
C ALA A 185 -12.23 -14.70 14.04
N SER A 186 -11.25 -15.18 13.28
CA SER A 186 -9.88 -14.64 13.30
C SER A 186 -9.81 -13.23 12.71
N ILE A 187 -10.61 -12.94 11.67
CA ILE A 187 -10.74 -11.59 11.10
C ILE A 187 -11.52 -10.68 12.06
N ALA A 188 -12.57 -11.18 12.72
CA ALA A 188 -13.33 -10.44 13.73
C ALA A 188 -12.48 -10.17 14.98
N ALA A 189 -11.65 -11.12 15.41
CA ALA A 189 -10.70 -10.96 16.50
C ALA A 189 -9.55 -10.00 16.12
N ALA A 190 -9.07 -10.03 14.87
CA ALA A 190 -8.11 -9.05 14.37
C ALA A 190 -8.72 -7.64 14.25
N ARG A 191 -10.00 -7.53 13.86
CA ARG A 191 -10.78 -6.28 13.87
C ARG A 191 -10.96 -5.77 15.30
N ALA A 192 -11.38 -6.62 16.24
CA ALA A 192 -11.57 -6.28 17.64
C ALA A 192 -10.25 -5.90 18.35
N ALA A 193 -9.16 -6.59 18.04
CA ALA A 193 -7.82 -6.26 18.55
C ALA A 193 -7.30 -4.92 18.01
N THR A 194 -7.74 -4.52 16.81
CA THR A 194 -7.44 -3.19 16.23
C THR A 194 -8.31 -2.10 16.85
N GLN A 195 -9.59 -2.40 17.09
CA GLN A 195 -10.57 -1.47 17.66
C GLN A 195 -10.28 -1.13 19.13
N ALA A 196 -9.68 -2.07 19.88
CA ALA A 196 -9.38 -1.92 21.31
C ALA A 196 -8.25 -0.91 21.64
N LYS A 197 -7.61 -0.26 20.66
CA LYS A 197 -6.48 0.67 20.88
C LYS A 197 -6.64 2.05 20.21
N LEU A 198 -7.78 2.32 19.58
CA LEU A 198 -8.11 3.62 18.99
C LEU A 198 -8.68 4.56 20.06
N THR A 199 -7.83 5.16 20.88
CA THR A 199 -8.24 6.31 21.70
C THR A 199 -8.36 7.53 20.80
N ALA A 200 -9.48 8.28 20.91
CA ALA A 200 -9.68 9.50 20.13
C ALA A 200 -8.48 10.45 20.32
N PRO A 201 -7.78 10.85 19.25
CA PRO A 201 -6.65 11.76 19.36
C PRO A 201 -7.11 13.12 19.89
N ASN A 202 -6.35 13.69 20.84
CA ASN A 202 -6.70 14.96 21.50
C ASN A 202 -6.10 16.19 20.79
N ASN A 203 -5.12 15.99 19.91
CA ASN A 203 -4.45 17.03 19.15
C ASN A 203 -4.04 16.55 17.75
N PHE A 204 -3.62 17.49 16.88
CA PHE A 204 -3.22 17.19 15.50
C PHE A 204 -2.13 16.12 15.39
N TYR A 205 -1.12 16.15 16.28
CA TYR A 205 0.05 15.27 16.16
C TYR A 205 -0.30 13.82 16.51
N GLU A 206 -1.15 13.62 17.52
CA GLU A 206 -1.73 12.30 17.82
C GLU A 206 -2.60 11.81 16.66
N PHE A 207 -3.43 12.68 16.10
CA PHE A 207 -4.24 12.35 14.94
C PHE A 207 -3.38 11.96 13.76
N GLU A 208 -2.38 12.78 13.41
CA GLU A 208 -1.51 12.57 12.26
C GLU A 208 -0.66 11.30 12.41
N ALA A 209 -0.16 11.01 13.62
CA ALA A 209 0.60 9.79 13.90
C ALA A 209 -0.24 8.54 13.65
N VAL A 210 -1.47 8.51 14.15
CA VAL A 210 -2.39 7.38 13.94
C VAL A 210 -2.86 7.33 12.49
N TRP A 211 -3.21 8.47 11.90
CA TRP A 211 -3.68 8.60 10.52
C TRP A 211 -2.62 8.13 9.50
N LYS A 212 -1.35 8.47 9.72
CA LYS A 212 -0.23 8.00 8.90
C LYS A 212 -0.07 6.48 8.96
N GLY A 213 -0.33 5.87 10.11
CA GLY A 213 -0.37 4.42 10.27
C GLY A 213 -1.45 3.74 9.41
N PHE A 214 -2.47 4.48 8.97
CA PHE A 214 -3.58 3.98 8.16
C PHE A 214 -3.56 4.45 6.70
N THR A 215 -2.49 5.11 6.25
CA THR A 215 -2.42 5.67 4.88
C THR A 215 -2.65 4.63 3.78
N SER A 216 -2.34 3.35 4.03
CA SER A 216 -2.56 2.24 3.10
C SER A 216 -3.92 1.54 3.27
N ASN A 217 -4.72 1.94 4.26
CA ASN A 217 -6.00 1.31 4.60
C ASN A 217 -7.10 2.35 4.85
N PRO A 218 -7.84 2.72 3.80
CA PRO A 218 -8.95 3.68 3.89
C PRO A 218 -10.06 3.28 4.86
N LEU A 219 -10.28 1.97 5.08
CA LEU A 219 -11.27 1.49 6.06
C LEU A 219 -10.84 1.81 7.49
N GLN A 220 -9.56 1.69 7.82
CA GLN A 220 -9.06 2.06 9.15
C GLN A 220 -9.06 3.58 9.37
N GLN A 221 -8.83 4.36 8.30
CA GLN A 221 -9.03 5.81 8.35
C GLN A 221 -10.49 6.17 8.63
N ALA A 222 -11.44 5.50 7.97
CA ALA A 222 -12.87 5.68 8.23
C ALA A 222 -13.25 5.28 9.66
N GLU A 223 -12.73 4.16 10.18
CA GLU A 223 -12.93 3.76 11.59
C GLU A 223 -12.39 4.81 12.57
N LEU A 224 -11.22 5.40 12.32
CA LEU A 224 -10.68 6.47 13.17
C LEU A 224 -11.60 7.70 13.17
N LEU A 225 -12.15 8.09 12.02
CA LEU A 225 -13.09 9.21 11.93
C LEU A 225 -14.38 8.97 12.73
N LYS A 226 -14.81 7.71 12.91
CA LYS A 226 -15.97 7.37 13.76
C LYS A 226 -15.74 7.70 15.24
N VAL A 227 -14.51 7.50 15.72
CA VAL A 227 -14.18 7.69 17.15
C VAL A 227 -13.98 9.18 17.49
N ILE A 228 -13.70 10.01 16.49
CA ILE A 228 -13.46 11.45 16.67
C ILE A 228 -14.78 12.22 16.72
N LYS A 229 -14.93 13.05 17.75
CA LYS A 229 -16.08 13.97 17.87
C LYS A 229 -15.91 15.12 16.87
N PRO A 230 -16.92 15.42 16.02
CA PRO A 230 -16.80 16.48 15.01
C PRO A 230 -16.44 17.85 15.61
N SER A 231 -16.97 18.17 16.79
CA SER A 231 -16.71 19.42 17.51
C SER A 231 -15.25 19.65 17.90
N THR A 232 -14.41 18.61 17.94
CA THR A 232 -12.97 18.76 18.26
C THR A 232 -12.13 19.05 17.03
N LEU A 233 -12.64 18.77 15.82
CA LEU A 233 -11.90 18.92 14.56
C LEU A 233 -11.39 20.34 14.29
N PRO A 234 -12.15 21.43 14.54
CA PRO A 234 -11.65 22.77 14.29
C PRO A 234 -10.43 23.11 15.16
N HIS A 235 -10.48 22.71 16.44
CA HIS A 235 -9.37 22.89 17.39
C HIS A 235 -8.22 21.92 17.12
N MET A 236 -8.51 20.71 16.63
CA MET A 236 -7.50 19.72 16.29
C MET A 236 -6.72 20.13 15.06
N PHE A 237 -7.39 20.58 13.99
CA PHE A 237 -6.75 20.87 12.71
C PHE A 237 -6.20 22.29 12.56
N LYS A 238 -6.61 23.28 13.38
CA LYS A 238 -6.10 24.68 13.43
C LYS A 238 -5.43 25.14 12.12
N ASP A 239 -4.10 25.18 12.08
CA ASP A 239 -3.28 25.59 10.93
C ASP A 239 -2.63 24.39 10.20
N ASN A 240 -2.91 23.17 10.64
CA ASN A 240 -2.25 21.95 10.20
C ASN A 240 -3.02 21.20 9.09
N LEU A 241 -4.17 21.72 8.66
CA LEU A 241 -4.93 21.12 7.56
C LEU A 241 -4.23 21.36 6.21
N SER A 242 -3.59 20.32 5.66
CA SER A 242 -2.94 20.36 4.34
C SER A 242 -3.87 19.87 3.22
N PRO A 243 -3.66 20.26 1.95
CA PRO A 243 -4.50 19.81 0.83
C PRO A 243 -4.52 18.30 0.67
N LYS A 244 -3.35 17.67 0.82
CA LYS A 244 -3.20 16.21 0.81
C LYS A 244 -4.04 15.55 1.91
N LEU A 245 -3.95 16.07 3.13
CA LEU A 245 -4.68 15.51 4.27
C LEU A 245 -6.19 15.68 4.10
N LEU A 246 -6.64 16.83 3.59
CA LEU A 246 -8.04 17.06 3.26
C LEU A 246 -8.53 16.03 2.24
N GLY A 247 -7.77 15.79 1.16
CA GLY A 247 -8.08 14.76 0.17
C GLY A 247 -8.16 13.34 0.75
N GLU A 248 -7.26 12.98 1.66
CA GLU A 248 -7.30 11.69 2.36
C GLU A 248 -8.53 11.54 3.25
N ILE A 249 -8.87 12.58 4.02
CA ILE A 249 -10.06 12.58 4.88
C ILE A 249 -11.33 12.41 4.04
N LEU A 250 -11.41 13.08 2.89
CA LEU A 250 -12.56 12.96 1.99
C LEU A 250 -12.73 11.55 1.41
N ARG A 251 -11.64 10.87 1.05
CA ARG A 251 -11.69 9.45 0.64
C ARG A 251 -12.10 8.52 1.76
N ALA A 252 -11.67 8.80 3.00
CA ALA A 252 -12.12 8.02 4.15
C ALA A 252 -13.62 8.25 4.44
N LEU A 253 -14.12 9.48 4.22
CA LEU A 253 -15.52 9.80 4.35
C LEU A 253 -16.40 9.07 3.33
N GLU A 254 -15.91 8.79 2.12
CA GLU A 254 -16.60 7.95 1.11
C GLU A 254 -17.02 6.59 1.69
N LEU A 255 -16.17 5.99 2.51
CA LEU A 255 -16.41 4.68 3.13
C LEU A 255 -17.24 4.77 4.41
N LEU A 256 -17.16 5.90 5.12
CA LEU A 256 -17.97 6.15 6.31
C LEU A 256 -19.44 6.43 5.97
N PHE A 257 -19.68 7.01 4.80
CA PHE A 257 -20.97 7.56 4.42
C PHE A 257 -22.12 6.54 4.39
N PRO A 258 -21.96 5.34 3.79
CA PRO A 258 -23.02 4.33 3.77
C PRO A 258 -23.37 3.79 5.16
N GLU A 259 -22.45 3.89 6.12
CA GLU A 259 -22.62 3.33 7.47
C GLU A 259 -23.10 4.37 8.49
N ASN A 260 -22.64 5.62 8.38
CA ASN A 260 -23.00 6.69 9.31
C ASN A 260 -22.96 8.07 8.62
N ALA A 261 -23.96 8.30 7.77
CA ALA A 261 -24.11 9.53 7.00
C ALA A 261 -24.19 10.79 7.89
N SER A 262 -24.95 10.75 9.00
CA SER A 262 -25.08 11.92 9.89
C SER A 262 -23.74 12.36 10.45
N HIS A 263 -22.94 11.43 10.98
CA HIS A 263 -21.62 11.76 11.53
C HIS A 263 -20.64 12.23 10.45
N ALA A 264 -20.71 11.67 9.24
CA ALA A 264 -19.90 12.11 8.11
C ALA A 264 -20.22 13.56 7.70
N VAL A 265 -21.50 13.95 7.68
CA VAL A 265 -21.93 15.34 7.44
C VAL A 265 -21.41 16.28 8.53
N ASP A 266 -21.48 15.85 9.80
CA ASP A 266 -20.98 16.65 10.93
C ASP A 266 -19.47 16.87 10.86
N ILE A 267 -18.71 15.85 10.40
CA ILE A 267 -17.27 15.98 10.14
C ILE A 267 -17.02 16.99 9.02
N LEU A 268 -17.72 16.88 7.90
CA LEU A 268 -17.57 17.81 6.77
C LEU A 268 -17.85 19.26 7.20
N GLU A 269 -18.92 19.48 7.95
CA GLU A 269 -19.25 20.79 8.48
C GLU A 269 -18.15 21.31 9.39
N SER A 270 -17.68 20.47 10.32
CA SER A 270 -16.64 20.83 11.28
C SER A 270 -15.28 21.11 10.62
N LEU A 271 -14.95 20.44 9.52
CA LEU A 271 -13.74 20.75 8.74
C LEU A 271 -13.78 22.16 8.15
N THR A 272 -14.96 22.65 7.75
CA THR A 272 -15.09 24.01 7.20
C THR A 272 -14.89 25.12 8.22
N LEU A 273 -14.99 24.79 9.51
CA LEU A 273 -14.73 25.72 10.61
C LEU A 273 -13.22 25.87 10.91
N SER A 274 -12.37 25.06 10.28
CA SER A 274 -10.91 25.21 10.40
C SER A 274 -10.43 26.48 9.70
N LYS A 275 -9.60 27.28 10.38
CA LYS A 275 -9.10 28.58 9.89
C LYS A 275 -8.42 28.46 8.52
N ARG A 276 -7.70 27.36 8.29
CA ARG A 276 -6.96 27.12 7.03
C ARG A 276 -7.81 26.50 5.93
N PHE A 277 -9.04 26.08 6.21
CA PHE A 277 -9.89 25.34 5.27
C PHE A 277 -10.02 26.02 3.91
N GLY A 278 -10.34 27.32 3.88
CA GLY A 278 -10.55 28.05 2.61
C GLY A 278 -9.32 28.04 1.70
N ILE A 279 -8.13 28.25 2.27
CA ILE A 279 -6.87 28.20 1.52
C ILE A 279 -6.60 26.76 1.07
N THR A 280 -6.80 25.79 1.96
CA THR A 280 -6.54 24.37 1.70
C THR A 280 -7.46 23.82 0.60
N ALA A 281 -8.74 24.15 0.61
CA ALA A 281 -9.70 23.78 -0.42
C ALA A 281 -9.34 24.41 -1.78
N MET A 282 -8.90 25.67 -1.79
CA MET A 282 -8.47 26.35 -3.01
C MET A 282 -7.19 25.74 -3.60
N CYS A 283 -6.28 25.24 -2.75
CA CYS A 283 -5.03 24.58 -3.13
C CYS A 283 -5.18 23.10 -3.53
N LEU A 284 -6.39 22.55 -3.58
CA LEU A 284 -6.62 21.18 -4.07
C LEU A 284 -6.23 21.06 -5.55
N SER A 285 -5.59 19.95 -5.90
CA SER A 285 -5.24 19.64 -7.29
C SER A 285 -6.49 19.39 -8.15
N SER A 286 -6.37 19.53 -9.47
CA SER A 286 -7.47 19.23 -10.40
C SER A 286 -7.99 17.79 -10.28
N LYS A 287 -7.14 16.85 -9.83
CA LYS A 287 -7.54 15.46 -9.56
C LYS A 287 -8.41 15.38 -8.30
N GLU A 288 -7.97 16.00 -7.21
CA GLU A 288 -8.71 16.02 -5.93
C GLU A 288 -10.05 16.76 -6.06
N LYS A 289 -10.10 17.87 -6.82
CA LYS A 289 -11.35 18.57 -7.11
C LYS A 289 -12.34 17.70 -7.90
N LYS A 290 -11.85 16.91 -8.87
CA LYS A 290 -12.70 15.95 -9.61
C LYS A 290 -13.20 14.81 -8.72
N GLU A 291 -12.34 14.28 -7.84
CA GLU A 291 -12.74 13.26 -6.85
C GLU A 291 -13.82 13.82 -5.91
N LEU A 292 -13.66 15.05 -5.42
CA LEU A 292 -14.64 15.73 -4.59
C LEU A 292 -15.97 15.96 -5.32
N GLN A 293 -15.92 16.36 -6.59
CA GLN A 293 -17.12 16.54 -7.42
C GLN A 293 -17.85 15.22 -7.61
N ARG A 294 -17.10 14.14 -7.86
CA ARG A 294 -17.66 12.78 -7.96
C ARG A 294 -18.33 12.36 -6.65
N LEU A 295 -17.69 12.58 -5.50
CA LEU A 295 -18.28 12.27 -4.19
C LEU A 295 -19.60 13.01 -3.96
N TRP A 296 -19.67 14.29 -4.36
CA TRP A 296 -20.89 15.07 -4.23
C TRP A 296 -22.04 14.53 -5.08
N GLU A 297 -21.76 14.10 -6.31
CA GLU A 297 -22.78 13.60 -7.23
C GLU A 297 -23.18 12.14 -6.97
N GLU A 298 -22.22 11.27 -6.64
CA GLU A 298 -22.46 9.82 -6.51
C GLU A 298 -22.82 9.39 -5.08
N VAL A 299 -22.26 10.04 -4.06
CA VAL A 299 -22.40 9.61 -2.66
C VAL A 299 -23.35 10.53 -1.90
N PHE A 300 -23.20 11.86 -2.06
CA PHE A 300 -24.02 12.83 -1.33
C PHE A 300 -25.41 13.07 -1.93
N SER A 301 -25.64 12.75 -3.21
CA SER A 301 -26.97 12.89 -3.83
C SER A 301 -27.82 11.61 -3.78
N VAL A 302 -27.21 10.45 -3.52
CA VAL A 302 -27.88 9.13 -3.61
C VAL A 302 -28.34 8.60 -2.25
N SER A 303 -27.75 9.08 -1.16
CA SER A 303 -28.05 8.58 0.19
C SER A 303 -29.40 9.16 0.68
N GLN A 304 -30.23 8.34 1.36
CA GLN A 304 -31.44 8.84 2.02
C GLN A 304 -31.03 9.57 3.30
N PHE A 305 -31.27 10.88 3.38
CA PHE A 305 -31.00 11.67 4.58
C PHE A 305 -32.23 12.40 5.07
N ASP A 306 -32.16 12.82 6.32
CA ASP A 306 -33.05 13.82 6.87
C ASP A 306 -32.87 15.16 6.14
N GLU A 307 -33.98 15.86 5.89
CA GLU A 307 -34.06 17.10 5.11
C GLU A 307 -33.09 18.18 5.62
N GLU A 308 -32.87 18.24 6.94
CA GLU A 308 -31.90 19.15 7.57
C GLU A 308 -30.45 18.87 7.14
N LYS A 309 -30.05 17.61 7.01
CA LYS A 309 -28.68 17.23 6.63
C LYS A 309 -28.44 17.44 5.13
N MET A 310 -29.48 17.29 4.31
CA MET A 310 -29.43 17.68 2.89
C MET A 310 -29.17 19.17 2.73
N HIS A 311 -29.88 20.02 3.49
CA HIS A 311 -29.64 21.47 3.48
C HIS A 311 -28.23 21.84 3.93
N VAL A 312 -27.66 21.13 4.90
CA VAL A 312 -26.26 21.33 5.30
C VAL A 312 -25.31 20.97 4.16
N LEU A 313 -25.50 19.83 3.50
CA LEU A 313 -24.69 19.42 2.35
C LEU A 313 -24.77 20.42 1.19
N ASP A 314 -25.95 20.92 0.86
CA ASP A 314 -26.12 21.93 -0.18
C ASP A 314 -25.37 23.23 0.14
N ARG A 315 -25.39 23.64 1.42
CA ARG A 315 -24.63 24.81 1.90
C ARG A 315 -23.12 24.59 1.87
N LEU A 316 -22.65 23.36 2.11
CA LEU A 316 -21.23 23.03 2.12
C LEU A 316 -20.65 22.89 0.71
N ARG A 317 -21.45 22.44 -0.26
CA ARG A 317 -21.04 22.20 -1.66
C ARG A 317 -20.18 23.32 -2.26
N PRO A 318 -20.61 24.60 -2.27
CA PRO A 318 -19.81 25.67 -2.89
C PRO A 318 -18.51 25.97 -2.13
N LYS A 319 -18.36 25.56 -0.86
CA LYS A 319 -17.13 25.77 -0.08
C LYS A 319 -16.04 24.76 -0.42
N PHE A 320 -16.44 23.58 -0.87
CA PHE A 320 -15.56 22.48 -1.22
C PHE A 320 -15.22 22.50 -2.73
N LEU A 321 -16.16 22.88 -3.58
CA LEU A 321 -16.01 22.94 -5.04
C LEU A 321 -15.72 24.36 -5.54
N VAL A 322 -14.68 25.00 -4.97
CA VAL A 322 -14.17 26.33 -5.38
C VAL A 322 -13.24 26.22 -6.59
#